data_AF-A0A3A8H822-F1
#
_entry.id   AF-A0A3A8H822-F1
#
_cell.length_a   1.000
_cell.length_b   1.000
_cell.length_c   1.000
_cell.angle_alpha   90.00
_cell.angle_beta   90.00
_cell.angle_gamma   90.00
#
_symmetry.space_group_name_H-M   'P 1'
#
loop_
_entity.id
_entity.type
_entity.pdbx_description
1 polymer ?
#
loop_
_entity_poly.entity_id
_entity_poly.type
_entity_poly.pdbx_seq_one_letter_code
_entity_poly.pdbx_strand_id
1 'polypeptide(L)'
;MAQQKTEKIRQQELRQPDAFQKAGADARDWLMQRQKFLAIGAGVLVLGAVGVAIASEVSKRGEEQASMALGQALTVLDRPVTGVDPVDPSATEPPFATVQARDEEVVKQLAAFRKEHGGTRSATTAALPQAKAEFRLGKNDDALASLEVFLKDAPENDALRASALEGQGYAYEAKGDYAKAITSFEAMEKADTGEYLVGMGAYHKARMLILQGKKDEAAQVLSKIPTDHPNSAAARQATERMAVLAAEGVKVPTPAPPAATATDAGQP
;
A
#
# COMPACT_ATOMS: atom_id res chain seq x y z
N MET A 1 -53.92 47.37 -50.89
CA MET A 1 -53.94 47.37 -49.40
C MET A 1 -53.23 46.17 -48.73
N ALA A 2 -52.84 45.11 -49.45
CA ALA A 2 -52.20 43.92 -48.86
C ALA A 2 -50.71 44.10 -48.49
N GLN A 3 -49.97 44.94 -49.24
CA GLN A 3 -48.52 45.14 -49.02
C GLN A 3 -48.21 45.96 -47.75
N GLN A 4 -48.95 47.04 -47.48
CA GLN A 4 -48.80 47.83 -46.24
C GLN A 4 -49.10 47.04 -44.96
N LYS A 5 -50.01 46.06 -45.03
CA LYS A 5 -50.34 45.21 -43.87
C LYS A 5 -49.20 44.21 -43.59
N THR A 6 -48.55 43.72 -44.64
CA THR A 6 -47.44 42.76 -44.55
C THR A 6 -46.14 43.41 -44.05
N GLU A 7 -45.84 44.65 -44.48
CA GLU A 7 -44.71 45.42 -43.93
C GLU A 7 -44.91 45.81 -42.47
N LYS A 8 -46.13 46.19 -42.07
CA LYS A 8 -46.44 46.51 -40.67
C LYS A 8 -46.31 45.29 -39.75
N ILE A 9 -46.71 44.10 -40.20
CA ILE A 9 -46.55 42.84 -39.44
C ILE A 9 -45.06 42.49 -39.31
N ARG A 10 -44.29 42.61 -40.39
CA ARG A 10 -42.84 42.32 -40.39
C ARG A 10 -42.03 43.32 -39.54
N GLN A 11 -42.41 44.61 -39.51
CA GLN A 11 -41.83 45.60 -38.59
C GLN A 11 -42.26 45.40 -37.12
N GLN A 12 -43.43 44.82 -36.87
CA GLN A 12 -43.88 44.46 -35.52
C GLN A 12 -43.16 43.23 -34.96
N GLU A 13 -42.88 42.23 -35.80
CA GLU A 13 -42.13 41.03 -35.40
C GLU A 13 -40.65 41.31 -35.13
N LEU A 14 -40.04 42.24 -35.88
CA LEU A 14 -38.68 42.76 -35.60
C LEU A 14 -38.59 43.61 -34.31
N ARG A 15 -39.73 44.03 -33.73
CA ARG A 15 -39.81 44.79 -32.49
C ARG A 15 -40.09 43.93 -31.25
N GLN A 16 -40.42 42.65 -31.44
CA GLN A 16 -40.58 41.75 -30.30
C GLN A 16 -39.20 41.23 -29.87
N PRO A 17 -38.94 41.10 -28.56
CA PRO A 17 -37.68 40.55 -28.10
C PRO A 17 -37.53 39.14 -28.69
N ASP A 18 -36.43 38.92 -29.41
CA ASP A 18 -36.10 37.62 -29.98
C ASP A 18 -36.02 36.55 -28.88
N ALA A 19 -36.06 35.26 -29.27
CA ALA A 19 -36.06 34.15 -28.30
C ALA A 19 -34.85 34.19 -27.36
N PHE A 20 -33.73 34.76 -27.80
CA PHE A 20 -32.51 34.91 -27.01
C PHE A 20 -32.63 36.04 -25.96
N GLN A 21 -33.25 37.17 -26.31
CA GLN A 21 -33.56 38.26 -25.39
C GLN A 21 -34.56 37.85 -24.32
N LYS A 22 -35.59 37.07 -24.67
CA LYS A 22 -36.53 36.50 -23.70
C LYS A 22 -35.84 35.49 -22.77
N ALA A 23 -35.10 34.53 -23.32
CA ALA A 23 -34.34 33.58 -22.51
C ALA A 23 -33.32 34.28 -21.59
N GLY A 24 -32.69 35.37 -22.05
CA GLY A 24 -31.80 36.19 -21.25
C GLY A 24 -32.51 36.98 -20.15
N ALA A 25 -33.71 37.52 -20.42
CA ALA A 25 -34.51 38.22 -19.43
C ALA A 25 -35.05 37.24 -18.36
N ASP A 26 -35.58 36.09 -18.77
CA ASP A 26 -36.08 35.05 -17.88
C ASP A 26 -34.95 34.49 -16.99
N ALA A 27 -33.74 34.31 -17.55
CA ALA A 27 -32.56 33.92 -16.79
C ALA A 27 -32.13 34.99 -15.78
N ARG A 28 -32.20 36.28 -16.14
CA ARG A 28 -31.92 37.39 -15.23
C ARG A 28 -32.94 37.48 -14.10
N ASP A 29 -34.22 37.36 -14.39
CA ASP A 29 -35.28 37.42 -13.38
C ASP A 29 -35.21 36.22 -12.43
N TRP A 30 -34.93 35.02 -12.94
CA TRP A 30 -34.66 33.84 -12.13
C TRP A 30 -33.44 34.03 -11.21
N LEU A 31 -32.35 34.58 -11.74
CA LEU A 31 -31.13 34.86 -10.98
C LEU A 31 -31.40 35.90 -9.89
N MET A 32 -32.11 36.98 -10.21
CA MET A 32 -32.46 38.05 -9.27
C MET A 32 -33.42 37.56 -8.17
N GLN A 33 -34.36 36.68 -8.50
CA GLN A 33 -35.28 36.09 -7.55
C GLN A 33 -34.59 35.09 -6.60
N ARG A 34 -33.53 34.41 -7.07
CA ARG A 34 -32.77 33.42 -6.31
C ARG A 34 -31.41 33.89 -5.81
N GLN A 35 -31.03 35.14 -6.05
CA GLN A 35 -29.68 35.67 -5.78
C GLN A 35 -29.24 35.47 -4.32
N LYS A 36 -30.16 35.57 -3.35
CA LYS A 36 -29.84 35.36 -1.94
C LYS A 36 -29.45 33.91 -1.66
N PHE A 37 -30.19 32.95 -2.22
CA PHE A 37 -29.87 31.53 -2.08
C PHE A 37 -28.61 31.15 -2.84
N LEU A 38 -28.39 31.74 -4.02
CA LEU A 38 -27.16 31.56 -4.79
C LEU A 38 -25.94 32.15 -4.08
N ALA A 39 -26.08 33.33 -3.46
CA ALA A 39 -25.01 33.95 -2.68
C ALA A 39 -24.68 33.15 -1.42
N ILE A 40 -25.68 32.60 -0.72
CA ILE A 40 -25.47 31.70 0.42
C ILE A 40 -24.79 30.41 -0.06
N GLY A 41 -25.26 29.80 -1.14
CA GLY A 41 -24.64 28.59 -1.71
C GLY A 41 -23.19 28.83 -2.13
N ALA A 42 -22.91 29.94 -2.80
CA ALA A 42 -21.55 30.34 -3.17
C ALA A 42 -20.68 30.59 -1.93
N GLY A 43 -21.22 31.26 -0.89
CA GLY A 43 -20.52 31.49 0.38
C GLY A 43 -20.15 30.20 1.09
N VAL A 44 -21.07 29.23 1.16
CA VAL A 44 -20.82 27.89 1.74
C VAL A 44 -19.75 27.14 0.93
N LEU A 45 -19.81 27.19 -0.40
CA LEU A 45 -18.79 26.57 -1.26
C LEU A 45 -17.41 27.19 -1.06
N VAL A 46 -17.31 28.52 -0.98
CA VAL A 46 -16.04 29.22 -0.74
C VAL A 46 -15.48 28.87 0.64
N LEU A 47 -16.32 28.89 1.69
CA LEU A 47 -15.89 28.52 3.04
C LEU A 47 -15.43 27.05 3.11
N GLY A 48 -16.14 26.15 2.42
CA GLY A 48 -15.73 24.75 2.29
C GLY A 48 -14.38 24.60 1.61
N ALA A 49 -14.18 25.28 0.48
CA ALA A 49 -12.91 25.26 -0.25
C ALA A 49 -11.75 25.84 0.57
N VAL A 50 -11.96 26.94 1.28
CA VAL A 50 -10.95 27.53 2.18
C VAL A 50 -10.63 26.58 3.34
N GLY A 51 -11.65 25.94 3.92
CA GLY A 51 -11.46 24.92 4.96
C GLY A 51 -10.60 23.74 4.47
N VAL A 52 -10.89 23.20 3.27
CA VAL A 52 -10.09 22.14 2.65
C VAL A 52 -8.66 22.62 2.38
N ALA A 53 -8.47 23.84 1.87
CA ALA A 53 -7.14 24.40 1.61
C ALA A 53 -6.30 24.51 2.89
N ILE A 54 -6.87 25.06 3.97
CA ILE A 54 -6.20 25.16 5.28
C ILE A 54 -5.87 23.76 5.82
N ALA A 55 -6.83 22.84 5.80
CA ALA A 55 -6.60 21.46 6.24
C ALA A 55 -5.50 20.77 5.44
N SER A 56 -5.48 20.98 4.12
CA SER A 56 -4.45 20.42 3.23
C SER A 56 -3.06 20.98 3.52
N GLU A 57 -2.95 22.28 3.83
CA GLU A 57 -1.68 22.93 4.13
C GLU A 57 -1.14 22.51 5.51
N VAL A 58 -2.01 22.43 6.52
CA VAL A 58 -1.66 21.93 7.85
C VAL A 58 -1.23 20.47 7.76
N SER A 59 -1.95 19.64 7.01
CA SER A 59 -1.60 18.23 6.80
C SER A 59 -0.26 18.08 6.11
N LYS A 60 0.03 18.86 5.06
CA LYS A 60 1.32 18.85 4.36
C LYS A 60 2.48 19.23 5.28
N ARG A 61 2.33 20.30 6.07
CA ARG A 61 3.38 20.72 7.02
C ARG A 61 3.60 19.68 8.12
N GLY A 62 2.53 19.07 8.61
CA GLY A 62 2.60 17.96 9.56
C GLY A 62 3.35 16.76 8.98
N GLU A 63 3.08 16.40 7.73
CA GLU A 63 3.79 15.33 7.01
C GLU A 63 5.27 15.66 6.80
N GLU A 64 5.61 16.89 6.40
CA GLU A 64 7.00 17.31 6.20
C GLU A 64 7.82 17.22 7.49
N GLN A 65 7.26 17.71 8.60
CA GLN A 65 7.87 17.59 9.92
C GLN A 65 8.02 16.12 10.35
N ALA A 66 6.97 15.31 10.17
CA ALA A 66 7.00 13.90 10.50
C ALA A 66 8.01 13.13 9.66
N SER A 67 8.18 13.46 8.38
CA SER A 67 9.14 12.82 7.48
C SER A 67 10.58 13.08 7.92
N MET A 68 10.91 14.33 8.29
CA MET A 68 12.23 14.66 8.83
C MET A 68 12.49 13.95 10.17
N ALA A 69 11.50 13.96 11.07
CA ALA A 69 11.60 13.29 12.36
C ALA A 69 11.69 11.76 12.21
N LEU A 70 11.01 11.17 11.23
CA LEU A 70 11.13 9.75 10.91
C LEU A 70 12.55 9.41 10.45
N GLY A 71 13.13 10.23 9.57
CA GLY A 71 14.51 10.06 9.13
C GLY A 71 15.48 10.01 10.30
N GLN A 72 15.30 10.87 11.31
CA GLN A 72 16.09 10.84 12.53
C GLN A 72 15.80 9.61 13.39
N ALA A 73 14.53 9.25 13.58
CA ALA A 73 14.13 8.09 14.38
C ALA A 73 14.62 6.76 13.79
N LEU A 74 14.78 6.66 12.47
CA LEU A 74 15.26 5.45 11.80
C LEU A 74 16.77 5.24 11.93
N THR A 75 17.56 6.26 12.29
CA THR A 75 19.03 6.13 12.46
C THR A 75 19.43 5.05 13.49
N VAL A 76 18.54 4.75 14.45
CA VAL A 76 18.73 3.67 15.42
C VAL A 76 18.88 2.29 14.78
N LEU A 77 18.32 2.08 13.58
CA LEU A 77 18.43 0.82 12.83
C LEU A 77 19.86 0.60 12.31
N ASP A 78 20.54 1.69 11.95
CA ASP A 78 21.90 1.65 11.38
C ASP A 78 22.98 1.59 12.48
N ARG A 79 22.61 1.84 13.75
CA ARG A 79 23.56 1.82 14.85
C ARG A 79 24.09 0.39 15.07
N PRO A 80 25.43 0.19 15.03
CA PRO A 80 26.03 -1.14 14.99
C PRO A 80 25.81 -1.92 16.28
N VAL A 81 25.83 -3.25 16.18
CA VAL A 81 25.86 -4.17 17.33
C VAL A 81 27.27 -4.74 17.49
N THR A 82 27.81 -4.65 18.70
CA THR A 82 29.15 -5.13 19.04
C THR A 82 29.32 -6.61 18.70
N GLY A 83 30.33 -6.93 17.87
CA GLY A 83 30.67 -8.31 17.50
C GLY A 83 29.75 -8.94 16.44
N VAL A 84 28.75 -8.21 15.95
CA VAL A 84 27.86 -8.64 14.86
C VAL A 84 28.14 -7.81 13.62
N ASP A 85 28.13 -6.48 13.76
CA ASP A 85 28.30 -5.55 12.65
C ASP A 85 29.76 -5.07 12.56
N PRO A 86 30.24 -4.72 11.35
CA PRO A 86 31.55 -4.08 11.18
C PRO A 86 31.66 -2.81 12.04
N VAL A 87 32.85 -2.55 12.57
CA VAL A 87 33.11 -1.31 13.30
C VAL A 87 33.02 -0.15 12.31
N ASP A 88 32.09 0.76 12.55
CA ASP A 88 31.99 2.01 11.80
C ASP A 88 32.82 3.10 12.49
N PRO A 89 33.97 3.51 11.90
CA PRO A 89 34.81 4.57 12.48
C PRO A 89 34.17 5.96 12.41
N SER A 90 33.08 6.13 11.67
CA SER A 90 32.31 7.38 11.55
C SER A 90 31.11 7.45 12.50
N ALA A 91 30.85 6.39 13.28
CA ALA A 91 29.75 6.34 14.22
C ALA A 91 29.89 7.42 15.31
N THR A 92 28.84 8.25 15.43
CA THR A 92 28.74 9.31 16.44
C THR A 92 28.25 8.80 17.80
N GLU A 93 27.64 7.62 17.82
CA GLU A 93 27.10 6.97 19.01
C GLU A 93 27.74 5.59 19.24
N PRO A 94 27.89 5.15 20.50
CA PRO A 94 28.42 3.83 20.79
C PRO A 94 27.52 2.72 20.23
N PRO A 95 28.10 1.57 19.82
CA PRO A 95 27.33 0.42 19.37
C PRO A 95 26.43 -0.12 20.48
N PHE A 96 25.35 -0.79 20.10
CA PHE A 96 24.57 -1.60 21.00
C PHE A 96 25.37 -2.82 21.50
N ALA A 97 25.09 -3.24 22.73
CA ALA A 97 25.69 -4.45 23.30
C ALA A 97 25.13 -5.73 22.66
N THR A 98 23.85 -5.73 22.29
CA THR A 98 23.16 -6.88 21.69
C THR A 98 22.14 -6.45 20.64
N VAL A 99 21.77 -7.37 19.75
CA VAL A 99 20.68 -7.15 18.78
C VAL A 99 19.35 -6.87 19.50
N GLN A 100 19.09 -7.57 20.60
CA GLN A 100 17.90 -7.36 21.44
C GLN A 100 17.83 -5.91 21.96
N ALA A 101 18.94 -5.37 22.48
CA ALA A 101 18.98 -4.00 22.99
C ALA A 101 18.71 -2.97 21.88
N ARG A 102 19.17 -3.24 20.64
CA ARG A 102 18.82 -2.42 19.47
C ARG A 102 17.34 -2.48 19.17
N ASP A 103 16.77 -3.68 19.10
CA ASP A 103 15.36 -3.86 18.77
C ASP A 103 14.43 -3.25 19.83
N GLU A 104 14.79 -3.32 21.11
CA GLU A 104 14.05 -2.64 22.19
C GLU A 104 14.04 -1.12 22.01
N GLU A 105 15.18 -0.53 21.64
CA GLU A 105 15.26 0.92 21.39
C GLU A 105 14.54 1.33 20.10
N VAL A 106 14.59 0.51 19.05
CA VAL A 106 13.79 0.70 17.82
C VAL A 106 12.31 0.78 18.16
N VAL A 107 11.79 -0.20 18.90
CA VAL A 107 10.36 -0.22 19.29
C VAL A 107 10.00 1.00 20.11
N LYS A 108 10.84 1.37 21.09
CA LYS A 108 10.60 2.54 21.94
C LYS A 108 10.57 3.84 21.13
N GLN A 109 11.56 4.08 20.26
CA GLN A 109 11.63 5.32 19.48
C GLN A 109 10.50 5.42 18.45
N LEU A 110 10.22 4.33 17.72
CA LEU A 110 9.18 4.35 16.69
C LEU A 110 7.77 4.39 17.30
N ALA A 111 7.55 3.77 18.46
CA ALA A 111 6.28 3.91 19.18
C ALA A 111 6.05 5.35 19.67
N ALA A 112 7.09 6.01 20.18
CA ALA A 112 7.02 7.42 20.57
C ALA A 112 6.75 8.32 19.36
N PHE A 113 7.51 8.13 18.27
CA PHE A 113 7.34 8.84 17.01
C PHE A 113 5.91 8.71 16.46
N ARG A 114 5.37 7.49 16.38
CA ARG A 114 4.01 7.24 15.87
C ARG A 114 2.93 7.83 16.76
N LYS A 115 3.15 7.88 18.07
CA LYS A 115 2.23 8.55 19.01
C LYS A 115 2.21 10.07 18.78
N GLU A 116 3.36 10.67 18.50
CA GLU A 116 3.50 12.12 18.27
C GLU A 116 3.01 12.55 16.88
N HIS A 117 3.31 11.75 15.86
CA HIS A 117 3.02 12.06 14.45
C HIS A 117 1.85 11.26 13.87
N GLY A 118 0.93 10.79 14.71
CA GLY A 118 -0.22 9.98 14.29
C GLY A 118 -1.03 10.62 13.15
N GLY A 119 -1.49 9.81 12.21
CA GLY A 119 -2.26 10.26 11.03
C GLY A 119 -1.43 10.77 9.85
N THR A 120 -0.09 10.77 9.96
CA THR A 120 0.84 11.04 8.85
C THR A 120 1.22 9.74 8.13
N ARG A 121 1.55 9.84 6.84
CA ARG A 121 2.12 8.72 6.07
C ARG A 121 3.42 8.25 6.70
N SER A 122 4.23 9.17 7.23
CA SER A 122 5.45 8.85 7.97
C SER A 122 5.17 7.95 9.20
N ALA A 123 4.11 8.22 9.98
CA ALA A 123 3.72 7.34 11.08
C ALA A 123 3.22 5.97 10.61
N THR A 124 2.53 5.90 9.47
CA THR A 124 2.20 4.62 8.82
C THR A 124 3.47 3.87 8.43
N THR A 125 4.41 4.51 7.73
CA THR A 125 5.68 3.91 7.31
C THR A 125 6.51 3.41 8.48
N ALA A 126 6.55 4.14 9.61
CA ALA A 126 7.25 3.74 10.83
C ALA A 126 6.71 2.45 11.46
N ALA A 127 5.46 2.08 11.18
CA ALA A 127 4.83 0.90 11.78
C ALA A 127 5.49 -0.42 11.30
N LEU A 128 5.99 -0.47 10.07
CA LEU A 128 6.65 -1.68 9.53
C LEU A 128 8.00 -2.01 10.20
N PRO A 129 8.99 -1.10 10.29
CA PRO A 129 10.22 -1.37 11.01
C PRO A 129 9.99 -1.61 12.52
N GLN A 130 9.00 -0.93 13.13
CA GLN A 130 8.57 -1.23 14.50
C GLN A 130 8.11 -2.69 14.62
N ALA A 131 7.19 -3.12 13.76
CA ALA A 131 6.69 -4.49 13.76
C ALA A 131 7.78 -5.53 13.56
N LYS A 132 8.74 -5.26 12.67
CA LYS A 132 9.90 -6.15 12.44
C LYS A 132 10.74 -6.31 13.70
N ALA A 133 10.95 -5.24 14.47
CA ALA A 133 11.65 -5.30 15.75
C ALA A 133 10.82 -6.02 16.82
N GLU A 134 9.52 -5.74 16.92
CA GLU A 134 8.58 -6.43 17.82
C GLU A 134 8.60 -7.95 17.57
N PHE A 135 8.56 -8.37 16.31
CA PHE A 135 8.65 -9.78 15.93
C PHE A 135 9.98 -10.42 16.34
N ARG A 136 11.12 -9.75 16.12
CA ARG A 136 12.44 -10.26 16.55
C ARG A 136 12.56 -10.38 18.08
N LEU A 137 11.82 -9.57 18.82
CA LEU A 137 11.69 -9.65 20.28
C LEU A 137 10.70 -10.73 20.74
N GLY A 138 10.07 -11.47 19.82
CA GLY A 138 9.03 -12.46 20.11
C GLY A 138 7.68 -11.84 20.53
N LYS A 139 7.52 -10.52 20.40
CA LYS A 139 6.28 -9.79 20.70
C LYS A 139 5.31 -9.89 19.52
N ASN A 140 4.86 -11.11 19.24
CA ASN A 140 4.07 -11.42 18.04
C ASN A 140 2.75 -10.64 17.98
N ASP A 141 2.09 -10.42 19.11
CA ASP A 141 0.85 -9.63 19.17
C ASP A 141 1.07 -8.14 18.86
N ASP A 142 2.13 -7.55 19.43
CA ASP A 142 2.50 -6.16 19.16
C ASP A 142 2.88 -6.00 17.67
N ALA A 143 3.67 -6.94 17.14
CA ALA A 143 4.05 -6.97 15.73
C ALA A 143 2.82 -7.01 14.81
N LEU A 144 1.84 -7.88 15.10
CA LEU A 144 0.58 -7.96 14.35
C LEU A 144 -0.18 -6.63 14.39
N ALA A 145 -0.29 -5.99 15.56
CA ALA A 145 -0.96 -4.70 15.70
C ALA A 145 -0.26 -3.60 14.88
N SER A 146 1.07 -3.54 14.91
CA SER A 146 1.84 -2.58 14.11
C SER A 146 1.71 -2.85 12.60
N LEU A 147 1.72 -4.11 12.18
CA LEU A 147 1.51 -4.48 10.76
C LEU A 147 0.10 -4.16 10.28
N GLU A 148 -0.92 -4.35 11.11
CA GLU A 148 -2.30 -3.99 10.79
C GLU A 148 -2.43 -2.49 10.51
N VAL A 149 -1.78 -1.65 11.32
CA VAL A 149 -1.73 -0.20 11.06
C VAL A 149 -1.10 0.09 9.69
N PHE A 150 0.04 -0.54 9.38
CA PHE A 150 0.66 -0.36 8.06
C PHE A 150 -0.29 -0.78 6.93
N LEU A 151 -0.86 -1.99 7.01
CA LEU A 151 -1.69 -2.57 5.94
C LEU A 151 -3.01 -1.83 5.72
N LYS A 152 -3.55 -1.22 6.78
CA LYS A 152 -4.77 -0.41 6.75
C LYS A 152 -4.53 0.95 6.10
N ASP A 153 -3.46 1.64 6.46
CA ASP A 153 -3.26 3.05 6.13
C ASP A 153 -2.33 3.25 4.92
N ALA A 154 -1.52 2.26 4.56
CA ALA A 154 -0.67 2.32 3.36
C ALA A 154 -1.48 2.11 2.07
N PRO A 155 -1.13 2.79 0.96
CA PRO A 155 -1.72 2.54 -0.35
C PRO A 155 -1.68 1.07 -0.77
N GLU A 156 -2.65 0.62 -1.56
CA GLU A 156 -2.70 -0.77 -2.04
C GLU A 156 -1.46 -1.15 -2.88
N ASN A 157 -0.93 -0.20 -3.64
CA ASN A 157 0.28 -0.34 -4.46
C ASN A 157 1.56 0.11 -3.73
N ASP A 158 1.53 0.25 -2.40
CA ASP A 158 2.74 0.58 -1.65
C ASP A 158 3.76 -0.56 -1.76
N ALA A 159 4.99 -0.21 -2.15
CA ALA A 159 6.07 -1.17 -2.39
C ALA A 159 6.41 -2.02 -1.16
N LEU A 160 6.11 -1.54 0.05
CA LEU A 160 6.38 -2.25 1.30
C LEU A 160 5.23 -3.15 1.75
N ARG A 161 4.08 -3.15 1.05
CA ARG A 161 2.89 -3.92 1.42
C ARG A 161 3.15 -5.42 1.48
N ALA A 162 3.89 -5.97 0.52
CA ALA A 162 4.26 -7.38 0.55
C ALA A 162 5.19 -7.71 1.74
N SER A 163 6.10 -6.82 2.13
CA SER A 163 6.93 -7.03 3.33
C SER A 163 6.10 -7.02 4.62
N ALA A 164 5.06 -6.17 4.69
CA ALA A 164 4.14 -6.17 5.82
C ALA A 164 3.28 -7.45 5.87
N LEU A 165 2.79 -7.93 4.72
CA LEU A 165 2.05 -9.19 4.63
C LEU A 165 2.92 -10.40 4.98
N GLU A 166 4.18 -10.41 4.56
CA GLU A 166 5.16 -11.44 4.96
C GLU A 166 5.38 -11.44 6.47
N GLY A 167 5.63 -10.26 7.06
CA GLY A 167 5.77 -10.11 8.51
C GLY A 167 4.53 -10.57 9.27
N GLN A 168 3.34 -10.33 8.73
CA GLN A 168 2.07 -10.75 9.34
C GLN A 168 1.94 -12.27 9.30
N GLY A 169 2.29 -12.87 8.16
CA GLY A 169 2.34 -14.33 8.01
C GLY A 169 3.32 -14.97 8.99
N TYR A 170 4.52 -14.42 9.16
CA TYR A 170 5.49 -14.90 10.15
C TYR A 170 5.03 -14.74 11.60
N ALA A 171 4.39 -13.62 11.94
CA ALA A 171 3.86 -13.43 13.29
C ALA A 171 2.73 -14.42 13.60
N TYR A 172 1.85 -14.72 12.64
CA TYR A 172 0.86 -15.78 12.80
C TYR A 172 1.47 -17.18 12.85
N GLU A 173 2.49 -17.47 12.02
CA GLU A 173 3.27 -18.72 12.06
C GLU A 173 3.87 -18.94 13.45
N ALA A 174 4.53 -17.92 14.03
CA ALA A 174 5.15 -18.00 15.35
C ALA A 174 4.13 -18.24 16.48
N LYS A 175 2.87 -17.85 16.26
CA LYS A 175 1.74 -18.14 17.15
C LYS A 175 1.08 -19.51 16.90
N GLY A 176 1.50 -20.24 15.87
CA GLY A 176 0.87 -21.49 15.44
C GLY A 176 -0.47 -21.32 14.71
N ASP A 177 -0.87 -20.08 14.39
CA ASP A 177 -2.11 -19.78 13.65
C ASP A 177 -1.84 -19.91 12.14
N TYR A 178 -1.59 -21.14 11.69
CA TYR A 178 -1.21 -21.42 10.31
C TYR A 178 -2.30 -21.03 9.30
N ALA A 179 -3.58 -21.01 9.71
CA ALA A 179 -4.67 -20.59 8.85
C ALA A 179 -4.57 -19.10 8.51
N LYS A 180 -4.36 -18.24 9.51
CA LYS A 180 -4.16 -16.81 9.26
C LYS A 180 -2.82 -16.52 8.58
N ALA A 181 -1.78 -17.28 8.90
CA ALA A 181 -0.50 -17.17 8.19
C ALA A 181 -0.69 -17.41 6.68
N ILE A 182 -1.41 -18.47 6.29
CA ILE A 182 -1.77 -18.74 4.89
C ILE A 182 -2.54 -17.55 4.30
N THR A 183 -3.53 -17.00 5.00
CA THR A 183 -4.28 -15.84 4.50
C THR A 183 -3.38 -14.63 4.22
N SER A 184 -2.41 -14.33 5.10
CA SER A 184 -1.45 -13.25 4.88
C SER A 184 -0.54 -13.51 3.67
N PHE A 185 -0.07 -14.75 3.49
CA PHE A 185 0.77 -15.11 2.34
C PHE A 185 -0.02 -15.12 1.02
N GLU A 186 -1.29 -15.52 1.02
CA GLU A 186 -2.17 -15.41 -0.15
C GLU A 186 -2.48 -13.96 -0.53
N ALA A 187 -2.58 -13.07 0.46
CA ALA A 187 -2.70 -11.64 0.20
C ALA A 187 -1.40 -11.08 -0.38
N MET A 188 -0.23 -11.60 0.04
CA MET A 188 1.07 -11.22 -0.51
C MET A 188 1.21 -11.63 -1.98
N GLU A 189 0.71 -12.81 -2.38
CA GLU A 189 0.66 -13.23 -3.78
C GLU A 189 -0.13 -12.26 -4.67
N LYS A 190 -1.14 -11.60 -4.10
CA LYS A 190 -2.02 -10.66 -4.82
C LYS A 190 -1.53 -9.22 -4.77
N ALA A 191 -0.50 -8.92 -3.97
CA ALA A 191 0.01 -7.57 -3.83
C ALA A 191 0.82 -7.19 -5.07
N ASP A 192 0.46 -6.07 -5.71
CA ASP A 192 1.15 -5.53 -6.89
C ASP A 192 2.48 -4.88 -6.47
N THR A 193 3.46 -5.73 -6.15
CA THR A 193 4.76 -5.34 -5.54
C THR A 193 5.97 -5.88 -6.32
N GLY A 194 5.73 -6.34 -7.55
CA GLY A 194 6.74 -6.92 -8.43
C GLY A 194 6.85 -8.44 -8.33
N GLU A 195 7.31 -9.04 -9.42
CA GLU A 195 7.31 -10.50 -9.65
C GLU A 195 8.15 -11.29 -8.62
N TYR A 196 9.18 -10.66 -8.03
CA TYR A 196 10.06 -11.28 -7.04
C TYR A 196 9.31 -11.72 -5.76
N LEU A 197 8.30 -10.95 -5.33
CA LEU A 197 7.60 -11.19 -4.07
C LEU A 197 6.38 -12.10 -4.23
N VAL A 198 5.78 -12.15 -5.43
CA VAL A 198 4.59 -12.98 -5.70
C VAL A 198 4.88 -14.47 -5.46
N GLY A 199 6.00 -14.98 -6.01
CA GLY A 199 6.37 -16.39 -5.81
C GLY A 199 6.67 -16.76 -4.35
N MET A 200 7.13 -15.79 -3.54
CA MET A 200 7.44 -16.02 -2.12
C MET A 200 6.18 -16.24 -1.28
N GLY A 201 5.06 -15.59 -1.62
CA GLY A 201 3.77 -15.84 -0.96
C GLY A 201 3.33 -17.30 -1.13
N ALA A 202 3.34 -17.82 -2.37
CA ALA A 202 3.01 -19.21 -2.66
C ALA A 202 3.94 -20.21 -1.95
N TYR A 203 5.24 -19.89 -1.89
CA TYR A 203 6.22 -20.70 -1.17
C TYR A 203 5.91 -20.76 0.34
N HIS A 204 5.63 -19.61 0.97
CA HIS A 204 5.31 -19.56 2.40
C HIS A 204 3.97 -20.23 2.72
N LYS A 205 2.96 -20.10 1.85
CA LYS A 205 1.72 -20.88 1.93
C LYS A 205 1.99 -22.38 1.95
N ALA A 206 2.85 -22.87 1.05
CA ALA A 206 3.23 -24.28 1.05
C ALA A 206 3.96 -24.71 2.34
N ARG A 207 4.83 -23.85 2.90
CA ARG A 207 5.45 -24.11 4.22
C ARG A 207 4.39 -24.32 5.29
N MET A 208 3.35 -23.49 5.32
CA MET A 208 2.25 -23.60 6.30
C MET A 208 1.43 -24.88 6.10
N LEU A 209 1.14 -25.26 4.85
CA LEU A 209 0.45 -26.52 4.54
C LEU A 209 1.24 -27.74 5.04
N ILE A 210 2.58 -27.72 4.92
CA ILE A 210 3.42 -28.81 5.45
C ILE A 210 3.34 -28.88 6.98
N LEU A 211 3.37 -27.74 7.68
CA LEU A 211 3.19 -27.68 9.13
C LEU A 211 1.81 -28.16 9.58
N GLN A 212 0.79 -28.00 8.74
CA GLN A 212 -0.55 -28.57 8.95
C GLN A 212 -0.66 -30.06 8.57
N GLY A 213 0.42 -30.71 8.11
CA GLY A 213 0.42 -32.10 7.65
C GLY A 213 -0.17 -32.31 6.25
N LYS A 214 -0.58 -31.24 5.56
CA LYS A 214 -1.18 -31.27 4.21
C LYS A 214 -0.11 -31.31 3.12
N LYS A 215 0.76 -32.32 3.17
CA LYS A 215 1.94 -32.41 2.30
C LYS A 215 1.61 -32.55 0.82
N ASP A 216 0.53 -33.25 0.47
CA ASP A 216 0.09 -33.39 -0.92
C ASP A 216 -0.38 -32.05 -1.50
N GLU A 217 -1.15 -31.26 -0.73
CA GLU A 217 -1.56 -29.91 -1.12
C GLU A 217 -0.34 -28.99 -1.25
N ALA A 218 0.61 -29.07 -0.31
CA ALA A 218 1.85 -28.31 -0.38
C ALA A 218 2.64 -28.64 -1.64
N ALA A 219 2.77 -29.92 -2.00
CA ALA A 219 3.45 -30.34 -3.22
C ALA A 219 2.80 -29.76 -4.49
N GLN A 220 1.46 -29.67 -4.53
CA GLN A 220 0.75 -29.04 -5.64
C GLN A 220 0.98 -27.53 -5.75
N VAL A 221 1.08 -26.83 -4.61
CA VAL A 221 1.41 -25.40 -4.60
C VAL A 221 2.84 -25.20 -5.08
N LEU A 222 3.79 -25.95 -4.52
CA LEU A 222 5.21 -25.83 -4.84
C LEU A 222 5.51 -26.15 -6.31
N SER A 223 4.80 -27.11 -6.92
CA SER A 223 5.05 -27.51 -8.32
C SER A 223 4.73 -26.43 -9.34
N LYS A 224 3.90 -25.44 -8.98
CA LYS A 224 3.52 -24.34 -9.88
C LYS A 224 4.55 -23.21 -9.88
N ILE A 225 5.23 -22.99 -8.76
CA ILE A 225 6.13 -21.83 -8.57
C ILE A 225 7.26 -21.77 -9.62
N PRO A 226 7.95 -22.88 -9.98
CA PRO A 226 8.99 -22.83 -11.02
C PRO A 226 8.48 -22.51 -12.42
N THR A 227 7.19 -22.79 -12.69
CA THR A 227 6.54 -22.49 -13.97
C THR A 227 6.05 -21.04 -14.00
N ASP A 228 5.39 -20.60 -12.92
CA ASP A 228 4.73 -19.28 -12.85
C ASP A 228 5.72 -18.15 -12.57
N HIS A 229 6.81 -18.43 -11.85
CA HIS A 229 7.83 -17.47 -11.46
C HIS A 229 9.24 -17.99 -11.78
N PRO A 230 9.54 -18.25 -13.07
CA PRO A 230 10.83 -18.79 -13.47
C PRO A 230 11.96 -17.85 -13.04
N ASN A 231 13.11 -18.42 -12.64
CA ASN A 231 14.30 -17.67 -12.17
C ASN A 231 14.13 -16.89 -10.85
N SER A 232 13.04 -17.07 -10.11
CA SER A 232 12.85 -16.47 -8.78
C SER A 232 13.56 -17.24 -7.65
N ALA A 233 13.83 -16.57 -6.53
CA ALA A 233 14.29 -17.25 -5.32
C ALA A 233 13.27 -18.30 -4.83
N ALA A 234 11.98 -17.97 -4.95
CA ALA A 234 10.88 -18.87 -4.63
C ALA A 234 10.90 -20.15 -5.47
N ALA A 235 11.18 -20.07 -6.77
CA ALA A 235 11.26 -21.25 -7.64
C ALA A 235 12.36 -22.23 -7.19
N ARG A 236 13.53 -21.70 -6.82
CA ARG A 236 14.64 -22.52 -6.29
C ARG A 236 14.27 -23.16 -4.95
N GLN A 237 13.76 -22.38 -4.01
CA GLN A 237 13.34 -22.89 -2.70
C GLN A 237 12.19 -23.90 -2.82
N ALA A 238 11.28 -23.71 -3.78
CA ALA A 238 10.18 -24.63 -4.05
C ALA A 238 10.69 -25.97 -4.59
N THR A 239 11.66 -25.93 -5.50
CA THR A 239 12.31 -27.13 -6.05
C THR A 239 13.03 -27.93 -4.97
N GLU A 240 13.79 -27.25 -4.11
CA GLU A 240 14.45 -27.89 -2.96
C GLU A 240 13.43 -28.53 -2.01
N ARG A 241 12.35 -27.81 -1.67
CA ARG A 241 11.33 -28.31 -0.76
C ARG A 241 10.55 -29.49 -1.33
N MET A 242 10.27 -29.48 -2.64
CA MET A 242 9.70 -30.61 -3.36
C MET A 242 10.58 -31.86 -3.28
N ALA A 243 11.90 -31.73 -3.46
CA ALA A 243 12.82 -32.86 -3.33
C ALA A 243 12.76 -33.48 -1.93
N VAL A 244 12.66 -32.65 -0.88
CA VAL A 244 12.47 -33.12 0.50
C VAL A 244 11.14 -33.87 0.65
N LEU A 245 10.03 -33.33 0.15
CA LEU A 245 8.73 -34.02 0.20
C LEU A 245 8.75 -35.36 -0.53
N ALA A 246 9.40 -35.44 -1.69
CA ALA A 246 9.56 -36.69 -2.44
C ALA A 246 10.36 -37.74 -1.64
N ALA A 247 11.43 -37.32 -0.96
CA ALA A 247 12.20 -38.20 -0.08
C ALA A 247 11.39 -38.70 1.14
N GLU A 248 10.40 -37.92 1.58
CA GLU A 248 9.42 -38.31 2.61
C GLU A 248 8.27 -39.20 2.06
N GLY A 249 8.32 -39.60 0.79
CA GLY A 249 7.33 -40.45 0.14
C GLY A 249 6.09 -39.74 -0.39
N VAL A 250 6.07 -38.40 -0.39
CA VAL A 250 4.98 -37.59 -0.95
C VAL A 250 5.08 -37.62 -2.47
N LYS A 251 3.95 -37.84 -3.15
CA LYS A 251 3.92 -37.79 -4.61
C LYS A 251 4.00 -36.33 -5.07
N VAL A 252 5.15 -35.93 -5.59
CA VAL A 252 5.37 -34.58 -6.09
C VAL A 252 5.03 -34.49 -7.58
N PRO A 253 4.17 -33.55 -8.01
CA PRO A 253 3.94 -33.29 -9.42
C PRO A 253 5.19 -32.75 -10.11
N THR A 254 5.50 -33.23 -11.31
CA THR A 254 6.55 -32.63 -12.15
C THR A 254 6.12 -31.22 -12.55
N PRO A 255 6.94 -30.18 -12.29
CA PRO A 255 6.64 -28.83 -12.77
C PRO A 255 6.48 -28.81 -14.28
N ALA A 256 5.51 -28.05 -14.79
CA ALA A 256 5.41 -27.84 -16.22
C ALA A 256 6.61 -27.00 -16.70
N PRO A 257 7.10 -27.21 -17.94
CA PRO A 257 8.10 -26.33 -18.52
C PRO A 257 7.61 -24.87 -18.49
N PRO A 258 8.47 -23.89 -18.18
CA PRO A 258 8.10 -22.49 -18.34
C PRO A 258 7.63 -22.25 -19.78
N ALA A 259 6.64 -21.37 -19.98
CA ALA A 259 6.27 -20.96 -21.33
C ALA A 259 7.53 -20.46 -22.04
N ALA A 260 7.83 -21.00 -23.23
CA ALA A 260 8.99 -20.58 -24.00
C ALA A 260 8.91 -19.07 -24.17
N THR A 261 9.87 -18.34 -23.59
CA THR A 261 10.04 -16.93 -23.91
C THR A 261 10.24 -16.88 -25.41
N ALA A 262 9.30 -16.29 -26.13
CA ALA A 262 9.50 -15.97 -27.53
C ALA A 262 10.69 -15.01 -27.57
N THR A 263 11.87 -15.57 -27.75
CA THR A 263 13.06 -14.80 -28.10
C THR A 263 12.65 -14.08 -29.36
N ASP A 264 12.46 -12.76 -29.24
CA ASP A 264 12.43 -11.88 -30.39
C ASP A 264 13.77 -12.09 -31.10
N ALA A 265 13.75 -13.02 -32.06
CA ALA A 265 14.82 -13.25 -32.98
C ALA A 265 14.84 -11.99 -33.84
N GLY A 266 15.54 -10.98 -33.32
CA GLY A 266 15.88 -9.76 -34.04
C GLY A 266 16.36 -10.16 -35.42
N GLN A 267 15.50 -9.84 -36.40
CA GLN A 267 15.81 -9.92 -37.82
C GLN A 267 17.02 -9.00 -38.14
N PRO A 268 17.77 -9.34 -39.20
CA PRO A 268 19.18 -8.99 -39.38
C PRO A 268 19.49 -7.48 -39.49
#